data_AF-F8KUA3-F1
#
_entry.id   AF-F8KUA3-F1
#
_cell.length_a   1.000
_cell.length_b   1.000
_cell.length_c   1.000
_cell.angle_alpha   90.00
_cell.angle_beta   90.00
_cell.angle_gamma   90.00
#
_symmetry.space_group_name_H-M   'P 1'
#
loop_
_entity.id
_entity.type
_entity.pdbx_description
1 polymer ?
#
loop_
_entity_poly.entity_id
_entity_poly.type
_entity_poly.pdbx_seq_one_letter_code
_entity_poly.pdbx_strand_id
1 'polypeptide(L)'
;MLKRLCFIVVCAPLALSAIPHWYEKTPTNPAYFYGSGSGDSKEVAKQKALSDLASSIAVHVASETTSDTTRVNKTLDKRSSQRIQLVVDSIKFVNVQSDKQECTHHTCYTRLKLSKNMFLSLLAKRYTNLYNTLTPFQPVPGCHGIFIKEKQQIQALLDKMEPMHEILSAYGRAPQSTQFYQDIIKANSPKPKAQYHFCQPLRSRNCRCDHRAICSLCATN
;
A
#
# COMPACT_ATOMS: atom_id res chain seq x y z
N MET A 1 -14.11 -6.41 -82.91
CA MET A 1 -13.05 -5.73 -82.11
C MET A 1 -13.47 -5.73 -80.66
N LEU A 2 -12.87 -6.60 -79.83
CA LEU A 2 -13.25 -6.81 -78.43
C LEU A 2 -12.29 -6.01 -77.53
N LYS A 3 -12.75 -4.89 -76.97
CA LYS A 3 -11.97 -4.03 -76.08
C LYS A 3 -11.81 -4.71 -74.72
N ARG A 4 -10.60 -5.18 -74.40
CA ARG A 4 -10.23 -5.68 -73.07
C ARG A 4 -10.20 -4.50 -72.10
N LEU A 5 -11.17 -4.46 -71.18
CA LEU A 5 -11.20 -3.53 -70.06
C LEU A 5 -10.22 -4.04 -69.00
N CYS A 6 -9.07 -3.36 -68.85
CA CYS A 6 -8.09 -3.65 -67.82
C CYS A 6 -8.56 -3.01 -66.50
N PHE A 7 -9.13 -3.80 -65.60
CA PHE A 7 -9.44 -3.36 -64.24
C PHE A 7 -8.13 -3.19 -63.47
N ILE A 8 -7.68 -1.95 -63.30
CA ILE A 8 -6.59 -1.60 -62.41
C ILE A 8 -7.14 -1.72 -60.99
N VAL A 9 -6.85 -2.85 -60.33
CA VAL A 9 -7.08 -3.02 -58.89
C VAL A 9 -6.10 -2.10 -58.16
N VAL A 10 -6.57 -0.92 -57.77
CA VAL A 10 -5.85 -0.02 -56.87
C VAL A 10 -5.82 -0.69 -55.50
N CYS A 11 -4.73 -1.38 -55.22
CA CYS A 11 -4.44 -1.93 -53.91
C CYS A 11 -4.11 -0.75 -52.98
N ALA A 12 -5.12 -0.20 -52.31
CA ALA A 12 -4.92 0.80 -51.27
C ALA A 12 -4.08 0.16 -50.15
N PRO A 13 -2.90 0.70 -49.80
CA PRO A 13 -2.16 0.21 -48.66
C PRO A 13 -2.99 0.50 -47.40
N LEU A 14 -3.56 -0.55 -46.82
CA LEU A 14 -4.04 -0.53 -45.44
C LEU A 14 -2.83 -0.16 -44.59
N ALA A 15 -2.80 1.07 -44.09
CA ALA A 15 -1.87 1.50 -43.07
C ALA A 15 -2.15 0.67 -41.81
N LEU A 16 -1.53 -0.51 -41.74
CA LEU A 16 -1.51 -1.32 -40.53
C LEU A 16 -0.83 -0.46 -39.47
N SER A 17 -1.64 -0.02 -38.51
CA SER A 17 -1.22 0.67 -37.30
C SER A 17 -0.17 -0.20 -36.60
N ALA A 18 1.10 0.14 -36.80
CA ALA A 18 2.20 -0.60 -36.20
C ALA A 18 2.25 -0.27 -34.70
N ILE A 19 1.95 -1.26 -33.87
CA ILE A 19 2.23 -1.19 -32.43
C ILE A 19 3.74 -0.97 -32.28
N PRO A 20 4.19 -0.01 -31.46
CA PRO A 20 5.60 0.20 -31.28
C PRO A 20 6.27 -1.09 -30.79
N HIS A 21 7.32 -1.54 -31.46
CA HIS A 21 8.00 -2.80 -31.13
C HIS A 21 8.52 -2.86 -29.68
N TRP A 22 8.76 -1.69 -29.05
CA TRP A 22 9.14 -1.64 -27.65
C TRP A 22 7.98 -1.90 -26.68
N TYR A 23 6.72 -1.73 -27.11
CA TYR A 23 5.52 -1.94 -26.30
C TYR A 23 5.20 -3.43 -26.12
N GLU A 24 5.48 -4.24 -27.14
CA GLU A 24 5.29 -5.70 -27.09
C GLU A 24 6.37 -6.41 -26.26
N LYS A 25 7.53 -5.78 -26.07
CA LYS A 25 8.64 -6.35 -25.31
C LYS A 25 8.59 -5.94 -23.85
N THR A 26 8.40 -6.93 -22.98
CA THR A 26 8.55 -6.76 -21.53
C THR A 26 10.01 -6.40 -21.20
N PRO A 27 10.26 -5.27 -20.52
CA PRO A 27 11.61 -4.94 -20.05
C PRO A 27 12.09 -5.94 -19.00
N THR A 28 13.38 -6.29 -19.03
CA THR A 28 13.96 -7.33 -18.17
C THR A 28 14.79 -6.80 -17.00
N ASN A 29 14.93 -5.48 -16.83
CA ASN A 29 15.79 -4.94 -15.79
C ASN A 29 15.20 -5.20 -14.39
N PRO A 30 15.86 -6.01 -13.53
CA PRO A 30 15.31 -6.38 -12.24
C PRO A 30 15.28 -5.24 -11.23
N ALA A 31 15.95 -4.11 -11.48
CA ALA A 31 15.99 -2.95 -10.58
C ALA A 31 14.75 -2.06 -10.64
N TYR A 32 13.86 -2.29 -11.61
CA TYR A 32 12.67 -1.47 -11.85
C TYR A 32 11.41 -2.32 -11.93
N PHE A 33 10.30 -1.72 -11.52
CA PHE A 33 8.96 -2.14 -11.89
C PHE A 33 8.54 -1.39 -13.15
N TYR A 34 7.77 -2.06 -14.00
CA TYR A 34 7.29 -1.51 -15.26
C TYR A 34 5.77 -1.62 -15.33
N GLY A 35 5.16 -0.63 -15.98
CA GLY A 35 3.75 -0.66 -16.36
C GLY A 35 3.57 -0.01 -17.72
N SER A 36 2.74 -0.61 -18.56
CA SER A 36 2.49 -0.15 -19.93
C SER A 36 1.00 0.05 -20.15
N GLY A 37 0.65 1.05 -20.95
CA GLY A 37 -0.74 1.39 -21.21
C GLY A 37 -0.91 2.08 -22.56
N SER A 38 -2.05 1.84 -23.19
CA SER A 38 -2.41 2.44 -24.48
C SER A 38 -3.79 3.08 -24.42
N GLY A 39 -3.97 4.21 -25.08
CA GLY A 39 -5.25 4.91 -25.12
C GLY A 39 -5.28 6.06 -26.11
N ASP A 40 -6.46 6.64 -26.28
CA ASP A 40 -6.72 7.63 -27.33
C ASP A 40 -6.00 8.97 -27.11
N SER A 41 -5.52 9.20 -25.89
CA SER A 41 -4.66 10.34 -25.54
C SER A 41 -3.47 9.91 -24.68
N LYS A 42 -2.48 10.80 -24.59
CA LYS A 42 -1.30 10.61 -23.74
C LYS A 42 -1.70 10.42 -22.28
N GLU A 43 -2.71 11.15 -21.83
CA GLU A 43 -3.22 11.12 -20.46
C GLU A 43 -3.89 9.77 -20.18
N VAL A 44 -4.75 9.28 -21.07
CA VAL A 44 -5.42 7.98 -20.92
C VAL A 44 -4.38 6.85 -20.94
N ALA A 45 -3.44 6.88 -21.87
CA ALA A 45 -2.35 5.91 -21.95
C ALA A 45 -1.51 5.89 -20.66
N LYS A 46 -1.21 7.07 -20.10
CA LYS A 46 -0.47 7.21 -18.85
C LYS A 46 -1.25 6.68 -17.64
N GLN A 47 -2.55 6.95 -17.53
CA GLN A 47 -3.39 6.42 -16.45
C GLN A 47 -3.46 4.89 -16.49
N LYS A 48 -3.64 4.31 -17.68
CA LYS A 48 -3.59 2.86 -17.87
C LYS A 48 -2.21 2.30 -17.52
N ALA A 49 -1.12 2.97 -17.92
CA ALA A 49 0.22 2.55 -17.57
C ALA A 49 0.49 2.62 -16.04
N LEU A 50 -0.10 3.57 -15.32
CA LEU A 50 -0.03 3.64 -13.86
C LEU A 50 -0.79 2.49 -13.19
N SER A 51 -1.98 2.14 -13.70
CA SER A 51 -2.76 1.00 -13.20
C SER A 51 -2.05 -0.32 -13.46
N ASP A 52 -1.45 -0.48 -14.64
CA ASP A 52 -0.63 -1.66 -14.96
C ASP A 52 0.63 -1.71 -14.08
N LEU A 53 1.28 -0.57 -13.83
CA LEU A 53 2.43 -0.48 -12.91
C LEU A 53 2.06 -0.92 -11.49
N ALA A 54 0.90 -0.49 -10.98
CA ALA A 54 0.41 -0.90 -9.66
C ALA A 54 0.19 -2.42 -9.60
N SER A 55 -0.46 -2.98 -10.62
CA SER A 55 -0.71 -4.43 -10.72
C SER A 55 0.59 -5.22 -10.80
N SER A 56 1.54 -4.76 -11.61
CA SER A 56 2.89 -5.32 -11.74
C SER A 56 3.63 -5.33 -10.40
N ILE A 57 3.61 -4.22 -9.66
CA ILE A 57 4.20 -4.15 -8.32
C ILE A 57 3.53 -5.16 -7.38
N ALA A 58 2.19 -5.21 -7.35
CA ALA A 58 1.46 -6.13 -6.47
C ALA A 58 1.80 -7.60 -6.76
N VAL A 59 1.89 -8.00 -8.03
CA VAL A 59 2.31 -9.35 -8.44
C VAL A 59 3.74 -9.63 -8.02
N HIS A 60 4.68 -8.72 -8.30
CA HIS A 60 6.08 -8.90 -7.92
C HIS A 60 6.26 -8.99 -6.41
N VAL A 61 5.58 -8.13 -5.66
CA VAL A 61 5.62 -8.13 -4.20
C VAL A 61 4.99 -9.40 -3.63
N ALA A 62 3.84 -9.83 -4.14
CA ALA A 62 3.20 -11.08 -3.71
C ALA A 62 4.07 -12.30 -4.01
N SER A 63 4.77 -12.32 -5.15
CA SER A 63 5.70 -13.39 -5.50
C SER A 63 6.89 -13.42 -4.53
N GLU A 64 7.51 -12.28 -4.25
CA GLU A 64 8.66 -12.18 -3.33
C GLU A 64 8.26 -12.58 -1.91
N THR A 65 7.11 -12.08 -1.42
CA THR A 65 6.61 -12.44 -0.09
C THR A 65 6.23 -13.92 -0.04
N THR A 66 5.62 -14.50 -1.07
CA THR A 66 5.34 -15.96 -1.11
C THR A 66 6.63 -16.77 -1.09
N SER A 67 7.67 -16.35 -1.82
CA SER A 67 8.97 -17.02 -1.86
C SER A 67 9.62 -17.07 -0.47
N ASP A 68 9.59 -15.96 0.28
CA ASP A 68 10.15 -15.94 1.64
C ASP A 68 9.24 -16.58 2.68
N THR A 69 7.93 -16.46 2.54
CA THR A 69 6.99 -17.05 3.52
C THR A 69 6.85 -18.56 3.33
N THR A 70 7.02 -19.10 2.13
CA THR A 70 7.07 -20.57 1.94
C THR A 70 8.31 -21.19 2.57
N ARG A 71 9.43 -20.44 2.65
CA ARG A 71 10.61 -20.84 3.42
C ARG A 71 10.35 -20.83 4.93
N VAL A 72 9.43 -19.99 5.41
CA VAL A 72 9.16 -19.81 6.85
C VAL A 72 7.95 -20.62 7.35
N ASN A 73 6.81 -20.70 6.64
CA ASN A 73 5.56 -21.30 7.15
C ASN A 73 4.43 -21.56 6.10
N LYS A 74 4.72 -22.09 4.90
CA LYS A 74 3.80 -22.79 3.92
C LYS A 74 2.36 -22.27 3.61
N THR A 75 1.87 -21.16 4.17
CA THR A 75 0.51 -20.66 3.97
C THR A 75 0.55 -19.16 3.73
N LEU A 76 0.61 -18.78 2.45
CA LEU A 76 0.24 -17.43 2.02
C LEU A 76 -1.12 -17.54 1.33
N ASP A 77 -2.15 -17.02 1.99
CA ASP A 77 -3.56 -17.10 1.58
C ASP A 77 -3.93 -15.92 0.65
N LYS A 78 -5.00 -16.07 -0.13
CA LYS A 78 -5.62 -15.03 -0.99
C LYS A 78 -5.81 -13.69 -0.25
N ARG A 79 -6.04 -13.74 1.07
CA ARG A 79 -6.15 -12.56 1.94
C ARG A 79 -4.88 -11.70 1.94
N SER A 80 -3.69 -12.30 1.91
CA SER A 80 -2.42 -11.55 1.88
C SER A 80 -2.22 -10.87 0.52
N SER A 81 -2.52 -11.54 -0.59
CA SER A 81 -2.48 -10.92 -1.92
C SER A 81 -3.43 -9.73 -2.05
N GLN A 82 -4.65 -9.85 -1.51
CA GLN A 82 -5.62 -8.74 -1.48
C GLN A 82 -5.12 -7.56 -0.62
N ARG A 83 -4.53 -7.83 0.55
CA ARG A 83 -3.92 -6.79 1.40
C ARG A 83 -2.76 -6.08 0.71
N ILE A 84 -1.91 -6.82 -0.01
CA ILE A 84 -0.80 -6.26 -0.79
C ILE A 84 -1.34 -5.32 -1.89
N GLN A 85 -2.35 -5.76 -2.65
CA GLN A 85 -2.98 -4.91 -3.68
C GLN A 85 -3.50 -3.60 -3.08
N LEU A 86 -4.22 -3.66 -1.95
CA LEU A 86 -4.73 -2.47 -1.26
C LEU A 86 -3.62 -1.51 -0.80
N VAL A 87 -2.48 -2.04 -0.33
CA VAL A 87 -1.32 -1.20 0.04
C VAL A 87 -0.77 -0.51 -1.20
N VAL A 88 -0.52 -1.24 -2.27
CA VAL A 88 0.05 -0.72 -3.51
C VAL A 88 -0.87 0.36 -4.13
N ASP A 89 -2.17 0.11 -4.21
CA ASP A 89 -3.16 1.07 -4.72
C ASP A 89 -3.24 2.34 -3.87
N SER A 90 -3.03 2.22 -2.56
CA SER A 90 -3.05 3.38 -1.66
C SER A 90 -1.76 4.22 -1.72
N ILE A 91 -0.69 3.74 -2.37
CA ILE A 91 0.56 4.48 -2.51
C ILE A 91 0.45 5.39 -3.72
N LYS A 92 0.49 6.69 -3.49
CA LYS A 92 0.68 7.65 -4.57
C LYS A 92 2.08 7.45 -5.14
N PHE A 93 2.17 6.95 -6.36
CA PHE A 93 3.44 6.83 -7.06
C PHE A 93 3.95 8.21 -7.44
N VAL A 94 4.71 8.83 -6.55
CA VAL A 94 5.45 10.06 -6.81
C VAL A 94 6.72 9.73 -7.58
N ASN A 95 7.09 10.58 -8.54
CA ASN A 95 8.31 10.45 -9.35
C ASN A 95 8.39 9.19 -10.24
N VAL A 96 7.26 8.71 -10.74
CA VAL A 96 7.26 7.70 -11.82
C VAL A 96 7.83 8.31 -13.09
N GLN A 97 8.83 7.65 -13.67
CA GLN A 97 9.48 8.12 -14.88
C GLN A 97 8.81 7.51 -16.12
N SER A 98 8.64 8.33 -17.15
CA SER A 98 8.31 7.81 -18.48
C SER A 98 9.56 7.16 -19.06
N ASP A 99 9.50 5.87 -19.34
CA ASP A 99 10.58 5.16 -20.01
C ASP A 99 10.50 5.36 -21.52
N LYS A 100 9.30 5.16 -22.08
CA LYS A 100 8.98 5.38 -23.49
C LYS A 100 7.57 5.89 -23.65
N GLN A 101 7.38 6.74 -24.64
CA GLN A 101 6.07 7.24 -25.02
C GLN A 101 6.06 7.52 -26.52
N GLU A 102 5.02 7.04 -27.19
CA GLU A 102 4.85 7.22 -28.63
C GLU A 102 3.36 7.32 -28.95
N CYS A 103 3.00 8.21 -29.85
CA CYS A 103 1.62 8.31 -30.34
C CYS A 103 1.63 8.09 -31.84
N THR A 104 0.90 7.07 -32.27
CA THR A 104 0.80 6.70 -33.68
C THR A 104 -0.68 6.76 -34.06
N HIS A 105 -1.01 7.62 -35.02
CA HIS A 105 -2.38 7.95 -35.41
C HIS A 105 -3.25 8.43 -34.21
N HIS A 106 -4.19 7.59 -33.78
CA HIS A 106 -5.17 7.87 -32.72
C HIS A 106 -4.92 7.08 -31.44
N THR A 107 -3.76 6.44 -31.29
CA THR A 107 -3.41 5.70 -30.09
C THR A 107 -2.05 6.13 -29.58
N CYS A 108 -2.02 6.56 -28.33
CA CYS A 108 -0.81 6.80 -27.56
C CYS A 108 -0.47 5.57 -26.74
N TYR A 109 0.80 5.19 -26.76
CA TYR A 109 1.40 4.13 -25.97
C TYR A 109 2.35 4.78 -24.96
N THR A 110 2.23 4.41 -23.69
CA THR A 110 3.10 4.89 -22.62
C THR A 110 3.63 3.69 -21.84
N ARG A 111 4.94 3.69 -21.57
CA ARG A 111 5.57 2.80 -20.61
C ARG A 111 6.21 3.60 -19.50
N LEU A 112 5.87 3.23 -18.28
CA LEU A 112 6.36 3.83 -17.06
C LEU A 112 7.33 2.88 -16.37
N LYS A 113 8.28 3.45 -15.64
CA LYS A 113 9.19 2.71 -14.77
C LYS A 113 9.28 3.35 -13.39
N LEU A 114 9.40 2.50 -12.37
CA LEU A 114 9.64 2.90 -10.98
C LEU A 114 10.77 2.06 -10.40
N SER A 115 11.77 2.70 -9.82
CA SER A 115 12.86 1.97 -9.15
C SER A 115 12.31 1.18 -7.96
N LYS A 116 12.70 -0.10 -7.85
CA LYS A 116 12.36 -0.93 -6.67
C LYS A 116 12.83 -0.28 -5.38
N ASN A 117 14.06 0.25 -5.36
CA ASN A 117 14.60 0.95 -4.21
C ASN A 117 13.80 2.20 -3.84
N MET A 118 13.33 2.97 -4.83
CA MET A 118 12.48 4.13 -4.58
C MET A 118 11.13 3.71 -3.99
N PHE A 119 10.49 2.68 -4.55
CA PHE A 119 9.25 2.12 -4.02
C PHE A 119 9.41 1.66 -2.56
N LEU A 120 10.44 0.86 -2.27
CA LEU A 120 10.70 0.36 -0.93
C LEU A 120 11.03 1.49 0.05
N SER A 121 11.69 2.56 -0.40
CA SER A 121 11.97 3.73 0.45
C SER A 121 10.72 4.55 0.74
N LEU A 122 9.80 4.71 -0.23
CA LEU A 122 8.49 5.32 -0.01
C LEU A 122 7.65 4.49 0.97
N LEU A 123 7.67 3.17 0.83
CA LEU A 123 6.98 2.24 1.72
C LEU A 123 7.54 2.31 3.14
N ALA A 124 8.87 2.27 3.29
CA ALA A 124 9.53 2.42 4.58
C ALA A 124 9.22 3.76 5.25
N LYS A 125 9.25 4.87 4.49
CA LYS A 125 8.88 6.20 5.01
C LYS A 125 7.42 6.22 5.49
N ARG A 126 6.50 5.61 4.74
CA ARG A 126 5.10 5.51 5.15
C ARG A 126 4.94 4.66 6.41
N TYR A 127 5.65 3.54 6.51
CA TYR A 127 5.68 2.70 7.70
C TYR A 127 6.16 3.49 8.92
N THR A 128 7.29 4.19 8.81
CA THR A 128 7.83 5.04 9.89
C THR A 128 6.87 6.15 10.27
N ASN A 129 6.18 6.78 9.31
CA ASN A 129 5.18 7.77 9.62
C ASN A 129 4.02 7.19 10.45
N LEU A 130 3.52 6.00 10.11
CA LEU A 130 2.50 5.30 10.91
C LEU A 130 3.05 4.87 12.27
N TYR A 131 4.28 4.37 12.33
CA TYR A 131 4.94 4.02 13.58
C TYR A 131 5.02 5.24 14.53
N ASN A 132 5.38 6.42 14.00
CA ASN A 132 5.44 7.64 14.78
C ASN A 132 4.07 8.10 15.31
N THR A 133 2.97 7.70 14.68
CA THR A 133 1.61 7.91 15.23
C THR A 133 1.29 6.98 16.40
N LEU A 134 2.06 5.90 16.58
CA LEU A 134 1.89 5.00 17.73
C LEU A 134 2.57 5.52 19.00
N THR A 135 3.63 6.33 18.87
CA THR A 135 4.43 6.84 20.00
C THR A 135 3.62 7.48 21.12
N PRO A 136 2.56 8.28 20.85
CA PRO A 136 1.74 8.87 21.92
C PRO A 136 0.93 7.86 22.74
N PHE A 137 0.76 6.63 22.27
CA PHE A 137 0.02 5.58 22.98
C PHE A 137 0.89 4.75 23.92
N GLN A 138 2.15 5.13 24.12
CA GLN A 138 2.99 4.50 25.13
C GLN A 138 2.43 4.85 26.52
N PRO A 139 2.02 3.86 27.32
CA PRO A 139 1.48 4.14 28.63
C PRO A 139 2.58 4.69 29.54
N VAL A 140 2.17 5.56 30.47
CA VAL A 140 3.05 6.15 31.48
C VAL A 140 3.73 5.02 32.27
N PRO A 141 5.03 5.14 32.63
CA PRO A 141 5.71 4.14 33.43
C PRO A 141 4.89 3.75 34.68
N GLY A 142 4.63 2.46 34.83
CA GLY A 142 3.81 1.90 35.91
C GLY A 142 2.33 1.69 35.58
N CYS A 143 1.81 2.21 34.46
CA CYS A 143 0.47 1.87 33.97
C CYS A 143 0.58 0.88 32.80
N HIS A 144 -0.21 -0.19 32.84
CA HIS A 144 -0.29 -1.19 31.75
C HIS A 144 -1.64 -1.17 31.01
N GLY A 145 -2.61 -0.41 31.54
CA GLY A 145 -3.93 -0.24 30.95
C GLY A 145 -3.94 0.82 29.85
N ILE A 146 -4.70 0.57 28.78
CA ILE A 146 -5.02 1.56 27.74
C ILE A 146 -6.53 1.77 27.65
N PHE A 147 -6.98 2.94 27.23
CA PHE A 147 -8.40 3.18 27.01
C PHE A 147 -8.95 2.41 25.81
N ILE A 148 -10.25 2.13 25.81
CA ILE A 148 -10.92 1.40 24.71
C ILE A 148 -10.70 2.09 23.35
N LYS A 149 -10.73 3.43 23.32
CA LYS A 149 -10.50 4.22 22.11
C LYS A 149 -9.06 4.09 21.61
N GLU A 150 -8.08 4.15 22.50
CA GLU A 150 -6.65 3.98 22.17
C GLU A 150 -6.40 2.57 21.64
N LYS A 151 -7.01 1.55 22.26
CA LYS A 151 -6.95 0.17 21.77
C LYS A 151 -7.41 0.05 20.32
N GLN A 152 -8.56 0.64 19.99
CA GLN A 152 -9.08 0.62 18.62
C GLN A 152 -8.16 1.37 17.64
N GLN A 153 -7.58 2.49 18.06
CA GLN A 153 -6.65 3.27 17.24
C GLN A 153 -5.34 2.52 16.98
N ILE A 154 -4.74 1.94 18.01
CA ILE A 154 -3.54 1.12 17.89
C ILE A 154 -3.81 -0.07 16.98
N GLN A 155 -4.91 -0.81 17.17
CA GLN A 155 -5.25 -1.94 16.30
C GLN A 155 -5.39 -1.50 14.84
N ALA A 156 -6.13 -0.43 14.57
CA ALA A 156 -6.32 0.09 13.21
C ALA A 156 -5.00 0.56 12.56
N LEU A 157 -4.03 1.02 13.35
CA LEU A 157 -2.69 1.36 12.87
C LEU A 157 -1.87 0.10 12.58
N LEU A 158 -1.89 -0.89 13.48
CA LEU A 158 -1.22 -2.18 13.30
C LEU A 158 -1.72 -2.90 12.04
N ASP A 159 -3.03 -2.94 11.82
CA ASP A 159 -3.64 -3.58 10.64
C ASP A 159 -3.16 -2.94 9.32
N LYS A 160 -2.91 -1.63 9.33
CA LYS A 160 -2.36 -0.89 8.17
C LYS A 160 -0.87 -1.15 7.99
N MET A 161 -0.13 -1.33 9.08
CA MET A 161 1.33 -1.49 9.08
C MET A 161 1.77 -2.91 8.76
N GLU A 162 1.01 -3.91 9.16
CA GLU A 162 1.30 -5.33 8.95
C GLU A 162 1.63 -5.68 7.48
N PRO A 163 0.84 -5.31 6.46
CA PRO A 163 1.19 -5.66 5.08
C PRO A 163 2.44 -4.90 4.61
N MET A 164 2.71 -3.69 5.11
CA MET A 164 3.95 -2.98 4.78
C MET A 164 5.16 -3.66 5.43
N HIS A 165 5.00 -4.18 6.65
CA HIS A 165 6.03 -4.94 7.36
C HIS A 165 6.41 -6.20 6.57
N GLU A 166 5.42 -6.98 6.16
CA GLU A 166 5.63 -8.20 5.36
C GLU A 166 6.43 -7.91 4.08
N ILE A 167 6.04 -6.86 3.34
CA ILE A 167 6.70 -6.46 2.10
C ILE A 167 8.14 -6.01 2.38
N LEU A 168 8.37 -5.16 3.38
CA LEU A 168 9.72 -4.67 3.68
C LEU A 168 10.64 -5.83 4.09
N SER A 169 10.16 -6.73 4.92
CA SER A 169 10.90 -7.90 5.40
C SER A 169 11.27 -8.86 4.26
N ALA A 170 10.36 -9.13 3.31
CA ALA A 170 10.63 -9.97 2.14
C ALA A 170 11.70 -9.37 1.19
N TYR A 171 11.90 -8.05 1.25
CA TYR A 171 12.96 -7.39 0.49
C TYR A 171 14.22 -7.13 1.36
N GLY A 172 14.37 -7.84 2.47
CA GLY A 172 15.52 -7.76 3.37
C GLY A 172 15.62 -6.45 4.15
N ARG A 173 14.56 -5.64 4.21
CA ARG A 173 14.50 -4.41 5.00
C ARG A 173 13.74 -4.70 6.28
N ALA A 174 14.44 -4.78 7.41
CA ALA A 174 13.79 -4.96 8.71
C ALA A 174 13.23 -3.61 9.22
N PRO A 175 11.90 -3.40 9.25
CA PRO A 175 11.32 -2.17 9.79
C PRO A 175 11.24 -2.24 11.33
N GLN A 176 10.94 -1.11 11.98
CA GLN A 176 10.82 -1.03 13.45
C GLN A 176 9.80 -2.05 13.98
N SER A 177 10.14 -2.77 15.04
CA SER A 177 9.27 -3.79 15.63
C SER A 177 8.00 -3.17 16.21
N THR A 178 6.84 -3.73 15.87
CA THR A 178 5.54 -3.38 16.45
C THR A 178 5.15 -4.27 17.63
N GLN A 179 6.04 -5.20 18.02
CA GLN A 179 5.79 -6.23 19.04
C GLN A 179 5.29 -5.62 20.36
N PHE A 180 5.92 -4.53 20.80
CA PHE A 180 5.50 -3.79 22.00
C PHE A 180 4.00 -3.42 21.98
N TYR A 181 3.52 -2.85 20.88
CA TYR A 181 2.12 -2.47 20.74
C TYR A 181 1.19 -3.68 20.60
N GLN A 182 1.65 -4.74 19.95
CA GLN A 182 0.91 -6.00 19.88
C GLN A 182 0.70 -6.60 21.27
N ASP A 183 1.73 -6.55 22.12
CA ASP A 183 1.68 -7.08 23.48
C ASP A 183 0.77 -6.23 24.38
N ILE A 184 0.79 -4.89 24.22
CA ILE A 184 -0.17 -3.99 24.89
C ILE A 184 -1.62 -4.36 24.52
N ILE A 185 -1.90 -4.59 23.24
CA ILE A 185 -3.25 -4.95 22.78
C ILE A 185 -3.68 -6.31 23.34
N LYS A 186 -2.79 -7.30 23.35
CA LYS A 186 -3.05 -8.63 23.93
C LYS A 186 -3.36 -8.52 25.42
N ALA A 187 -2.56 -7.77 26.18
CA ALA A 187 -2.75 -7.56 27.61
C ALA A 187 -4.07 -6.84 27.96
N ASN A 188 -4.61 -6.04 27.03
CA ASN A 188 -5.85 -5.29 27.19
C ASN A 188 -7.04 -5.89 26.40
N SER A 189 -6.97 -7.19 26.09
CA SER A 189 -8.03 -7.94 25.40
C SER A 189 -8.70 -8.98 26.29
N PRO A 190 -10.04 -9.19 26.19
CA PRO A 190 -10.99 -8.62 25.21
C PRO A 190 -11.37 -7.15 25.48
N LYS A 191 -11.38 -6.70 26.73
CA LYS A 191 -11.57 -5.29 27.13
C LYS A 191 -10.46 -4.86 28.09
N PRO A 192 -10.00 -3.60 28.03
CA PRO A 192 -9.06 -3.09 29.03
C PRO A 192 -9.66 -3.17 30.43
N LYS A 193 -8.85 -3.52 31.42
CA LYS A 193 -9.24 -3.45 32.83
C LYS A 193 -9.31 -1.97 33.23
N ALA A 194 -10.45 -1.55 33.77
CA ALA A 194 -10.64 -0.18 34.25
C ALA A 194 -11.25 -0.20 35.66
N GLN A 195 -10.67 0.58 36.57
CA GLN A 195 -11.22 0.81 37.90
C GLN A 195 -12.16 2.01 37.85
N TYR A 196 -13.45 1.79 38.11
CA TYR A 196 -14.44 2.86 38.16
C TYR A 196 -14.48 3.45 39.58
N HIS A 197 -14.21 4.75 39.70
CA HIS A 197 -14.45 5.50 40.93
C HIS A 197 -15.76 6.26 40.80
N PHE A 198 -16.77 5.89 41.59
CA PHE A 198 -18.03 6.63 41.68
C PHE A 198 -17.85 7.80 42.66
N CYS A 199 -18.01 9.03 42.19
CA CYS A 199 -18.12 10.18 43.09
C CYS A 199 -19.42 10.04 43.89
N GLN A 200 -19.32 9.92 45.21
CA GLN A 200 -20.51 10.00 46.07
C GLN A 200 -21.09 11.41 46.00
N PRO A 201 -22.43 11.58 45.91
CA PRO A 201 -23.06 12.88 46.00
C PRO A 201 -23.02 13.33 47.47
N LEU A 202 -21.93 13.96 47.89
CA LEU A 202 -21.89 14.62 49.18
C LEU A 202 -22.30 16.08 49.03
N ARG A 203 -23.32 16.40 49.81
CA ARG A 203 -23.93 17.69 50.10
C ARG A 203 -22.90 18.72 50.58
N SER A 204 -22.02 19.20 49.71
CA SER A 204 -21.21 20.41 49.95
C SER A 204 -20.49 20.84 48.67
N ARG A 205 -20.50 22.14 48.41
CA ARG A 205 -20.00 22.81 47.21
C ARG A 205 -18.50 22.56 47.06
N ASN A 206 -18.08 22.06 45.89
CA ASN A 206 -16.74 22.14 45.25
C ASN A 206 -16.15 20.82 44.73
N CYS A 207 -16.94 19.99 44.03
CA CYS A 207 -16.35 19.06 43.06
C CYS A 207 -16.25 19.76 41.69
N ARG A 208 -15.09 20.37 41.41
CA ARG A 208 -14.76 20.85 40.07
C ARG A 208 -14.19 19.65 39.31
N CYS A 209 -15.05 18.94 38.56
CA CYS A 209 -14.59 17.98 37.56
C CYS A 209 -13.94 18.79 36.45
N ASP A 210 -12.62 18.99 36.54
CA ASP A 210 -11.85 19.53 35.44
C ASP A 210 -11.97 18.54 34.27
N HIS A 211 -12.30 19.03 33.07
CA HIS A 211 -12.49 18.21 31.87
C HIS A 211 -11.20 17.45 31.45
N ARG A 212 -10.10 17.64 32.18
CA ARG A 212 -8.83 16.92 32.07
C ARG A 212 -8.53 15.97 33.25
N ALA A 213 -9.36 15.91 34.28
CA ALA A 213 -9.14 15.12 35.48
C ALA A 213 -9.85 13.76 35.46
N ILE A 214 -9.80 13.03 34.34
CA ILE A 214 -9.80 11.56 34.41
C ILE A 214 -8.38 11.18 34.85
N CYS A 215 -8.04 11.50 36.09
CA CYS A 215 -6.77 11.14 36.69
C CYS A 215 -6.73 9.62 36.84
N SER A 216 -5.70 9.01 36.25
CA SER A 216 -5.11 7.76 36.70
C SER A 216 -6.06 6.55 36.69
N LEU A 217 -6.48 6.13 35.51
CA LEU A 217 -6.80 4.72 35.28
C LEU A 217 -5.50 3.92 35.14
N CYS A 218 -4.76 3.82 36.23
CA CYS A 218 -3.69 2.83 36.34
C CYS A 218 -4.39 1.53 36.75
N ALA A 219 -4.55 0.62 35.79
CA ALA A 219 -5.05 -0.72 36.05
C ALA A 219 -4.11 -1.41 37.05
N THR A 220 -4.56 -1.55 38.29
CA THR A 220 -3.88 -2.35 39.31
C THR A 220 -4.19 -3.83 39.09
N ASN A 221 -3.20 -4.69 39.40
CA ASN A 221 -3.08 -6.12 39.07
C ASN A 221 -4.39 -6.94 39.11
#